data_AF-A0A8T6N5X1-F1
#
_entry.id   AF-A0A8T6N5X1-F1
#
_cell.length_a   1.000
_cell.length_b   1.000
_cell.length_c   1.000
_cell.angle_alpha   90.00
_cell.angle_beta   90.00
_cell.angle_gamma   90.00
#
_symmetry.space_group_name_H-M   'P 1'
#
loop_
_entity.id
_entity.type
_entity.pdbx_description
1 polymer ?
#
loop_
_entity_poly.entity_id
_entity_poly.type
_entity_poly.pdbx_seq_one_letter_code
_entity_poly.pdbx_strand_id
1 'polypeptide(L)'
;MDARELKALVAENPYGGTAKEVSTLCRGIYQASVELDAKTMRSVRDEIPITDKIFSKLKVIGKTLSALPPDQLQIVVKALPDSYTTIQVLCGLKPQELFTAAKSKSISRTTTIRSARDYVNRVRHPSLAGDPTKPTRTQGHTESRAGDPTWKTILTLHEDPERPLTEEDRQNLLEALRGVLQVYGVEARTPETSETASSLKIKERALRETFWRQVLEQELPQRWFDETPQEVRKQFNLKTLQEVHRTPLRQFTGFLVRSSGGRKFLWETYGKAYIAKIHLEHEKTDDRTQRY
;
A
#
# COMPACT_ATOMS: atom_id res chain seq x y z
N MET A 1 -10.41 23.05 27.76
CA MET A 1 -8.97 22.78 27.68
C MET A 1 -8.29 23.95 27.01
N ASP A 2 -7.48 24.68 27.75
CA ASP A 2 -6.75 25.84 27.22
C ASP A 2 -5.36 25.47 26.67
N ALA A 3 -4.65 26.46 26.13
CA ALA A 3 -3.32 26.28 25.53
C ALA A 3 -2.25 25.83 26.55
N ARG A 4 -2.37 26.21 27.82
CA ARG A 4 -1.42 25.84 28.88
C ARG A 4 -1.68 24.42 29.36
N GLU A 5 -2.94 24.06 29.53
CA GLU A 5 -3.40 22.73 29.88
C GLU A 5 -2.97 21.70 28.81
N LEU A 6 -3.04 22.03 27.52
CA LEU A 6 -2.54 21.15 26.47
C LEU A 6 -1.04 20.90 26.57
N LYS A 7 -0.24 21.96 26.83
CA LYS A 7 1.22 21.82 26.96
C LYS A 7 1.59 20.96 28.16
N ALA A 8 0.93 21.15 29.31
CA ALA A 8 1.10 20.30 30.49
C ALA A 8 0.72 18.84 30.18
N LEU A 9 -0.41 18.63 29.50
CA LEU A 9 -0.89 17.31 29.12
C LEU A 9 0.09 16.57 28.19
N VAL A 10 0.74 17.27 27.25
CA VAL A 10 1.78 16.67 26.39
C VAL A 10 3.04 16.31 27.17
N ALA A 11 3.43 17.14 28.15
CA ALA A 11 4.59 16.86 28.99
C ALA A 11 4.36 15.63 29.90
N GLU A 12 3.16 15.50 30.46
CA GLU A 12 2.79 14.41 31.37
C GLU A 12 2.50 13.08 30.65
N ASN A 13 2.10 13.13 29.38
CA ASN A 13 1.64 11.95 28.63
C ASN A 13 2.40 11.84 27.30
N PRO A 14 3.58 11.18 27.28
CA PRO A 14 4.33 11.02 26.04
C PRO A 14 3.64 10.06 25.07
N TYR A 15 3.73 10.33 23.76
CA TYR A 15 3.19 9.45 22.73
C TYR A 15 3.96 8.11 22.58
N GLY A 16 5.10 7.97 23.28
CA GLY A 16 5.86 6.72 23.43
C GLY A 16 5.67 6.05 24.79
N GLY A 17 4.73 6.53 25.61
CA GLY A 17 4.41 5.96 26.91
C GLY A 17 3.47 4.76 26.83
N THR A 18 2.80 4.48 27.95
CA THR A 18 1.79 3.42 28.08
C THR A 18 0.53 3.71 27.26
N ALA A 19 -0.26 2.67 26.96
CA ALA A 19 -1.53 2.82 26.27
C ALA A 19 -2.48 3.83 26.96
N LYS A 20 -2.40 3.95 28.30
CA LYS A 20 -3.17 4.93 29.07
C LYS A 20 -2.68 6.35 28.80
N GLU A 21 -1.38 6.60 28.87
CA GLU A 21 -0.78 7.92 28.59
C GLU A 21 -1.06 8.33 27.14
N VAL A 22 -0.83 7.44 26.18
CA VAL A 22 -1.11 7.70 24.76
C VAL A 22 -2.59 8.00 24.54
N SER A 23 -3.50 7.27 25.18
CA SER A 23 -4.94 7.51 25.05
C SER A 23 -5.37 8.84 25.65
N THR A 24 -4.81 9.21 26.81
CA THR A 24 -5.04 10.52 27.46
C THR A 24 -4.54 11.66 26.59
N LEU A 25 -3.30 11.54 26.07
CA LEU A 25 -2.71 12.49 25.14
C LEU A 25 -3.61 12.72 23.91
N CYS A 26 -4.01 11.63 23.26
CA CYS A 26 -4.81 11.69 22.04
C CYS A 26 -6.16 12.38 22.27
N ARG A 27 -6.85 12.04 23.37
CA ARG A 27 -8.13 12.64 23.73
C ARG A 27 -8.00 14.12 24.06
N GLY A 28 -6.97 14.51 24.81
CA GLY A 28 -6.64 15.91 25.08
C GLY A 28 -6.43 16.69 23.79
N ILE A 29 -5.54 16.20 22.91
CA ILE A 29 -5.29 16.82 21.59
C ILE A 29 -6.58 17.00 20.79
N TYR A 30 -7.46 15.99 20.77
CA TYR A 30 -8.73 16.10 20.08
C TYR A 30 -9.65 17.16 20.71
N GLN A 31 -9.77 17.17 22.04
CA GLN A 31 -10.57 18.15 22.77
C GLN A 31 -10.09 19.59 22.52
N ALA A 32 -8.78 19.87 22.63
CA ALA A 32 -8.22 21.17 22.29
C ALA A 32 -8.55 21.57 20.86
N SER A 33 -8.52 20.62 19.92
CA SER A 33 -8.79 20.91 18.52
C SER A 33 -10.26 21.24 18.21
N VAL A 34 -11.17 20.98 19.17
CA VAL A 34 -12.59 21.34 19.10
C VAL A 34 -12.84 22.66 19.83
N GLU A 35 -12.14 22.92 20.93
CA GLU A 35 -12.38 24.07 21.81
C GLU A 35 -11.55 25.31 21.44
N LEU A 36 -10.34 25.13 20.90
CA LEU A 36 -9.45 26.23 20.51
C LEU A 36 -9.68 26.62 19.05
N ASP A 37 -9.53 27.92 18.77
CA ASP A 37 -9.54 28.42 17.39
C ASP A 37 -8.30 27.95 16.62
N ALA A 38 -8.42 27.94 15.28
CA ALA A 38 -7.37 27.41 14.41
C ALA A 38 -6.03 28.14 14.53
N LYS A 39 -6.01 29.42 14.91
CA LYS A 39 -4.77 30.19 15.06
C LYS A 39 -4.07 29.81 16.35
N THR A 40 -4.80 29.80 17.47
CA THR A 40 -4.27 29.38 18.78
C THR A 40 -3.79 27.94 18.75
N MET A 41 -4.54 27.04 18.11
CA MET A 41 -4.16 25.63 17.97
C MET A 41 -2.85 25.45 17.17
N ARG A 42 -2.62 26.24 16.11
CA ARG A 42 -1.37 26.22 15.36
C ARG A 42 -0.20 26.71 16.20
N SER A 43 -0.36 27.85 16.88
CA SER A 43 0.69 28.39 17.76
C SER A 43 1.10 27.39 18.84
N VAL A 44 0.13 26.73 19.49
CA VAL A 44 0.43 25.71 20.50
C VAL A 44 1.12 24.49 19.88
N ARG A 45 0.69 24.05 18.70
CA ARG A 45 1.31 22.91 18.00
C ARG A 45 2.77 23.18 17.65
N ASP A 46 3.10 24.40 17.22
CA ASP A 46 4.45 24.77 16.82
C ASP A 46 5.43 24.83 18.01
N GLU A 47 4.90 24.96 19.25
CA GLU A 47 5.69 24.97 20.48
C GLU A 47 5.86 23.58 21.12
N ILE A 48 5.09 22.58 20.69
CA ILE A 48 5.11 21.24 21.27
C ILE A 48 6.13 20.37 20.52
N PRO A 49 6.92 19.51 21.20
CA PRO A 49 7.91 18.63 20.57
C PRO A 49 7.28 17.41 19.85
N ILE A 50 6.23 17.62 19.06
CA ILE A 50 5.53 16.60 18.26
C ILE A 50 5.43 17.08 16.83
N THR A 51 5.92 16.29 15.88
CA THR A 51 5.81 16.62 14.45
C THR A 51 4.35 16.70 13.97
N ASP A 52 4.06 17.56 13.01
CA ASP A 52 2.73 17.73 12.39
C ASP A 52 2.06 16.42 11.97
N LYS A 53 2.86 15.48 11.43
CA LYS A 53 2.40 14.16 10.99
C LYS A 53 1.95 13.29 12.17
N ILE A 54 2.69 13.30 13.27
CA ILE A 54 2.33 12.56 14.48
C ILE A 54 1.13 13.23 15.14
N PHE A 55 1.14 14.55 15.26
CA PHE A 55 0.04 15.33 15.83
C PHE A 55 -1.30 15.02 15.16
N SER A 56 -1.31 15.01 13.82
CA SER A 56 -2.50 14.69 13.03
C SER A 56 -3.03 13.27 13.31
N LYS A 57 -2.14 12.29 13.49
CA LYS A 57 -2.52 10.91 13.83
C LYS A 57 -3.09 10.82 15.25
N LEU A 58 -2.46 11.46 16.23
CA LEU A 58 -2.93 11.49 17.62
C LEU A 58 -4.32 12.12 17.72
N LYS A 59 -4.57 13.21 16.97
CA LYS A 59 -5.90 13.83 16.87
C LYS A 59 -6.96 12.84 16.34
N VAL A 60 -6.63 12.06 15.30
CA VAL A 60 -7.56 11.06 14.73
C VAL A 60 -7.87 9.95 15.74
N ILE A 61 -6.86 9.44 16.45
CA ILE A 61 -7.03 8.47 17.54
C ILE A 61 -7.95 9.05 18.62
N GLY A 62 -7.68 10.30 19.04
CA GLY A 62 -8.46 11.00 20.05
C GLY A 62 -9.93 11.14 19.68
N LYS A 63 -10.21 11.45 18.41
CA LYS A 63 -11.58 11.50 17.88
C LYS A 63 -12.29 10.14 17.99
N THR A 64 -11.63 9.05 17.59
CA THR A 64 -12.21 7.70 17.65
C THR A 64 -12.47 7.26 19.09
N LEU A 65 -11.52 7.50 20.00
CA LEU A 65 -11.65 7.13 21.41
C LEU A 65 -12.68 7.98 22.16
N SER A 66 -12.79 9.28 21.84
CA SER A 66 -13.75 10.18 22.50
C SER A 66 -15.20 9.92 22.09
N ALA A 67 -15.42 9.14 21.03
CA ALA A 67 -16.76 8.71 20.62
C ALA A 67 -17.28 7.49 21.43
N LEU A 68 -16.47 6.91 22.32
CA LEU A 68 -16.88 5.81 23.20
C LEU A 68 -17.41 6.34 24.55
N PRO A 69 -18.45 5.71 25.11
CA PRO A 69 -18.85 5.92 26.50
C PRO A 69 -17.71 5.61 27.49
N PRO A 70 -17.66 6.26 28.68
CA PRO A 70 -16.58 6.07 29.65
C PRO A 70 -16.30 4.62 30.03
N ASP A 71 -17.34 3.80 30.22
CA ASP A 71 -17.20 2.39 30.60
C ASP A 71 -16.57 1.55 29.48
N GLN A 72 -16.96 1.82 28.23
CA GLN A 72 -16.40 1.16 27.05
C GLN A 72 -14.95 1.60 26.81
N LEU A 73 -14.67 2.88 27.02
CA LEU A 73 -13.34 3.45 26.89
C LEU A 73 -12.35 2.78 27.85
N GLN A 74 -12.73 2.55 29.11
CA GLN A 74 -11.84 1.88 30.06
C GLN A 74 -11.48 0.46 29.61
N ILE A 75 -12.43 -0.28 29.03
CA ILE A 75 -12.21 -1.62 28.49
C ILE A 75 -11.25 -1.57 27.31
N VAL A 76 -11.46 -0.64 26.38
CA VAL A 76 -10.59 -0.45 25.21
C VAL A 76 -9.17 -0.08 25.64
N VAL A 77 -9.01 0.93 26.50
CA VAL A 77 -7.69 1.40 26.96
C VAL A 77 -6.91 0.30 27.68
N LYS A 78 -7.60 -0.59 28.44
CA LYS A 78 -6.94 -1.74 29.07
C LYS A 78 -6.41 -2.75 28.06
N ALA A 79 -7.09 -2.91 26.92
CA ALA A 79 -6.75 -3.87 25.87
C ALA A 79 -5.78 -3.31 24.81
N LEU A 80 -5.61 -1.99 24.70
CA LEU A 80 -4.73 -1.39 23.70
C LEU A 80 -3.24 -1.68 23.98
N PRO A 81 -2.41 -1.87 22.93
CA PRO A 81 -0.96 -1.94 23.06
C PRO A 81 -0.36 -0.55 23.30
N ASP A 82 0.83 -0.49 23.91
CA ASP A 82 1.49 0.79 24.27
C ASP A 82 1.96 1.60 23.03
N SER A 83 2.16 0.92 21.91
CA SER A 83 2.58 1.54 20.66
C SER A 83 1.48 2.41 20.03
N TYR A 84 1.69 3.75 19.99
CA TYR A 84 0.74 4.67 19.35
C TYR A 84 0.49 4.36 17.88
N THR A 85 1.48 3.83 17.15
CA THR A 85 1.31 3.44 15.74
C THR A 85 0.39 2.23 15.61
N THR A 86 0.44 1.31 16.57
CA THR A 86 -0.48 0.18 16.63
C THR A 86 -1.88 0.61 17.04
N ILE A 87 -2.00 1.50 18.04
CA ILE A 87 -3.28 2.14 18.42
C ILE A 87 -3.90 2.87 17.22
N GLN A 88 -3.09 3.59 16.43
CA GLN A 88 -3.53 4.30 15.23
C GLN A 88 -4.14 3.38 14.19
N VAL A 89 -3.55 2.20 13.99
CA VAL A 89 -4.09 1.18 13.08
C VAL A 89 -5.44 0.67 13.60
N LEU A 90 -5.52 0.31 14.89
CA LEU A 90 -6.76 -0.19 15.51
C LEU A 90 -7.88 0.86 15.49
N CYS A 91 -7.55 2.14 15.68
CA CYS A 91 -8.50 3.25 15.57
C CYS A 91 -8.94 3.56 14.13
N GLY A 92 -8.49 2.78 13.14
CA GLY A 92 -9.08 2.72 11.81
C GLY A 92 -10.44 1.98 11.77
N LEU A 93 -10.81 1.28 12.84
CA LEU A 93 -12.15 0.71 13.06
C LEU A 93 -13.14 1.78 13.52
N LYS A 94 -14.44 1.51 13.37
CA LYS A 94 -15.47 2.31 14.05
C LYS A 94 -15.35 2.13 15.56
N PRO A 95 -15.76 3.12 16.39
CA PRO A 95 -15.67 3.03 17.84
C PRO A 95 -16.27 1.74 18.42
N GLN A 96 -17.47 1.36 17.98
CA GLN A 96 -18.15 0.15 18.47
C GLN A 96 -17.46 -1.16 18.01
N GLU A 97 -16.81 -1.16 16.85
CA GLU A 97 -16.02 -2.31 16.37
C GLU A 97 -14.75 -2.47 17.22
N LEU A 98 -14.09 -1.36 17.57
CA LEU A 98 -12.93 -1.34 18.46
C LEU A 98 -13.29 -1.83 19.87
N PHE A 99 -14.43 -1.39 20.40
CA PHE A 99 -14.95 -1.89 21.68
C PHE A 99 -15.24 -3.39 21.63
N THR A 100 -15.90 -3.85 20.57
CA THR A 100 -16.19 -5.27 20.37
C THR A 100 -14.90 -6.10 20.34
N ALA A 101 -13.88 -5.63 19.60
CA ALA A 101 -12.58 -6.29 19.51
C ALA A 101 -11.87 -6.42 20.85
N ALA A 102 -11.94 -5.38 21.69
CA ALA A 102 -11.38 -5.39 23.04
C ALA A 102 -12.15 -6.35 23.95
N LYS A 103 -13.49 -6.34 23.89
CA LYS A 103 -14.36 -7.20 24.69
C LYS A 103 -14.21 -8.68 24.32
N SER A 104 -14.08 -8.99 23.03
CA SER A 104 -13.88 -10.35 22.51
C SER A 104 -12.44 -10.86 22.67
N LYS A 105 -11.53 -10.04 23.24
CA LYS A 105 -10.09 -10.32 23.35
C LYS A 105 -9.42 -10.58 22.00
N SER A 106 -10.00 -10.09 20.90
CA SER A 106 -9.38 -10.15 19.56
C SER A 106 -8.21 -9.18 19.44
N ILE A 107 -8.14 -8.18 20.32
CA ILE A 107 -6.98 -7.33 20.55
C ILE A 107 -6.57 -7.37 22.03
N SER A 108 -5.30 -7.16 22.28
CA SER A 108 -4.66 -7.21 23.60
C SER A 108 -3.41 -6.31 23.62
N ARG A 109 -2.83 -6.11 24.82
CA ARG A 109 -1.60 -5.33 24.98
C ARG A 109 -0.40 -5.87 24.19
N THR A 110 -0.41 -7.16 23.88
CA THR A 110 0.64 -7.84 23.10
C THR A 110 0.36 -7.84 21.59
N THR A 111 -0.73 -7.20 21.15
CA THR A 111 -1.07 -7.09 19.73
C THR A 111 0.00 -6.31 19.00
N THR A 112 0.62 -6.94 17.99
CA THR A 112 1.63 -6.30 17.15
C THR A 112 0.98 -5.43 16.08
N ILE A 113 1.75 -4.53 15.48
CA ILE A 113 1.27 -3.70 14.36
C ILE A 113 0.81 -4.54 13.16
N ARG A 114 1.42 -5.70 12.93
CA ARG A 114 1.03 -6.61 11.83
C ARG A 114 -0.34 -7.24 12.12
N SER A 115 -0.51 -7.84 13.30
CA SER A 115 -1.79 -8.46 13.67
C SER A 115 -2.93 -7.44 13.77
N ALA A 116 -2.63 -6.21 14.22
CA ALA A 116 -3.59 -5.10 14.18
C ALA A 116 -4.04 -4.77 12.76
N ARG A 117 -3.12 -4.67 11.78
CA ARG A 117 -3.48 -4.41 10.37
C ARG A 117 -4.33 -5.52 9.79
N ASP A 118 -3.94 -6.77 10.03
CA ASP A 118 -4.66 -7.94 9.52
C ASP A 118 -6.07 -8.00 10.11
N TYR A 119 -6.22 -7.71 11.41
CA TYR A 119 -7.53 -7.64 12.05
C TYR A 119 -8.40 -6.51 11.47
N VAL A 120 -7.86 -5.29 11.38
CA VAL A 120 -8.60 -4.13 10.85
C VAL A 120 -9.04 -4.37 9.41
N ASN A 121 -8.18 -4.95 8.58
CA ASN A 121 -8.51 -5.30 7.21
C ASN A 121 -9.62 -6.35 7.12
N ARG A 122 -9.62 -7.36 8.01
CA ARG A 122 -10.69 -8.36 8.08
C ARG A 122 -12.04 -7.75 8.44
N VAL A 123 -12.07 -6.83 9.39
CA VAL A 123 -13.32 -6.17 9.83
C VAL A 123 -13.83 -5.17 8.78
N ARG A 124 -12.94 -4.37 8.18
CA ARG A 124 -13.32 -3.36 7.17
C ARG A 124 -13.63 -3.96 5.80
N HIS A 125 -13.04 -5.11 5.50
CA HIS A 125 -13.25 -5.83 4.25
C HIS A 125 -13.60 -7.29 4.51
N PRO A 126 -14.79 -7.59 5.08
CA PRO A 126 -15.20 -8.96 5.37
C PRO A 126 -15.24 -9.84 4.12
N SER A 127 -15.59 -9.27 2.96
CA SER A 127 -15.58 -9.96 1.67
C SER A 127 -14.17 -10.40 1.21
N LEU A 128 -13.11 -9.80 1.76
CA LEU A 128 -11.72 -10.17 1.50
C LEU A 128 -11.18 -11.18 2.53
N ALA A 129 -11.87 -11.33 3.66
CA ALA A 129 -11.56 -12.23 4.76
C ALA A 129 -12.42 -13.49 4.61
N GLY A 130 -11.86 -14.52 3.97
CA GLY A 130 -12.55 -15.80 3.82
C GLY A 130 -13.04 -16.34 5.17
N ASP A 131 -14.24 -16.94 5.16
CA ASP A 131 -14.82 -17.61 6.32
C ASP A 131 -13.86 -18.72 6.79
N PRO A 132 -13.39 -18.70 8.05
CA PRO A 132 -12.40 -19.65 8.56
C PRO A 132 -12.96 -21.07 8.73
N THR A 133 -14.27 -21.29 8.55
CA THR A 133 -14.95 -22.56 8.91
C THR A 133 -15.56 -23.32 7.74
N LYS A 134 -15.47 -22.83 6.50
CA LYS A 134 -16.03 -23.53 5.33
C LYS A 134 -15.03 -23.64 4.18
N PRO A 135 -14.70 -24.86 3.70
CA PRO A 135 -14.09 -25.02 2.40
C PRO A 135 -15.17 -24.65 1.36
N THR A 136 -15.00 -23.50 0.72
CA THR A 136 -15.94 -23.02 -0.30
C THR A 136 -15.74 -23.82 -1.58
N ARG A 137 -16.51 -24.89 -1.70
CA ARG A 137 -16.76 -25.61 -2.94
C ARG A 137 -17.91 -24.91 -3.67
N THR A 138 -17.56 -24.25 -4.77
CA THR A 138 -18.28 -24.08 -6.07
C THR A 138 -19.81 -23.93 -6.01
N GLN A 139 -20.44 -22.89 -6.57
CA GLN A 139 -20.58 -22.52 -7.99
C GLN A 139 -21.24 -21.12 -8.05
N GLY A 140 -21.05 -20.23 -9.02
CA GLY A 140 -20.21 -20.18 -10.21
C GLY A 140 -19.97 -18.72 -10.62
N HIS A 141 -19.06 -18.52 -11.56
CA HIS A 141 -18.52 -17.23 -12.05
C HIS A 141 -17.55 -16.52 -11.10
N THR A 142 -16.35 -17.05 -10.87
CA THR A 142 -15.13 -16.87 -11.70
C THR A 142 -14.77 -15.42 -12.02
N GLU A 143 -14.48 -14.62 -11.00
CA GLU A 143 -13.37 -13.66 -11.13
C GLU A 143 -12.39 -13.90 -9.98
N SER A 144 -11.41 -14.72 -10.34
CA SER A 144 -10.19 -15.01 -9.61
C SER A 144 -9.59 -13.72 -9.04
N ARG A 145 -9.17 -13.78 -7.77
CA ARG A 145 -8.08 -12.96 -7.20
C ARG A 145 -6.78 -13.28 -7.97
N ALA A 146 -6.75 -12.84 -9.22
CA ALA A 146 -5.64 -12.78 -10.15
C ALA A 146 -5.66 -11.35 -10.71
N GLY A 147 -5.07 -10.44 -9.96
CA GLY A 147 -4.88 -9.05 -10.36
C GLY A 147 -3.60 -8.44 -9.80
N ASP A 148 -2.79 -9.22 -9.08
CA ASP A 148 -1.39 -8.90 -8.85
C ASP A 148 -0.58 -10.04 -9.49
N PRO A 149 0.04 -9.83 -10.66
CA PRO A 149 0.80 -10.85 -11.37
C PRO A 149 2.12 -11.23 -10.68
N THR A 150 2.39 -10.74 -9.46
CA THR A 150 3.68 -10.94 -8.77
C THR A 150 3.60 -11.67 -7.43
N TRP A 151 2.48 -12.31 -7.07
CA TRP A 151 2.41 -13.09 -5.82
C TRP A 151 1.24 -14.06 -5.78
N LYS A 152 1.55 -15.35 -5.56
CA LYS A 152 0.80 -16.26 -4.69
C LYS A 152 1.83 -17.18 -4.04
N THR A 153 1.94 -17.15 -2.71
CA THR A 153 2.65 -18.20 -1.98
C THR A 153 2.05 -19.54 -2.38
N ILE A 154 2.87 -20.38 -3.01
CA ILE A 154 2.42 -21.65 -3.60
C ILE A 154 2.42 -22.75 -2.53
N LEU A 155 3.35 -22.71 -1.58
CA LEU A 155 3.40 -23.61 -0.44
C LEU A 155 3.91 -22.89 0.81
N THR A 156 3.38 -23.27 1.97
CA THR A 156 3.98 -22.93 3.27
C THR A 156 4.43 -24.23 3.89
N LEU A 157 5.74 -24.43 3.97
CA LEU A 157 6.34 -25.57 4.64
C LEU A 157 6.46 -25.22 6.12
N HIS A 158 5.67 -25.88 6.95
CA HIS A 158 5.83 -25.83 8.38
C HIS A 158 6.84 -26.92 8.75
N GLU A 159 8.09 -26.53 8.99
CA GLU A 159 9.09 -27.43 9.57
C GLU A 159 8.69 -27.70 11.02
N ASP A 160 8.54 -28.97 11.38
CA ASP A 160 8.37 -29.37 12.77
C ASP A 160 9.70 -29.14 13.49
N PRO A 161 9.78 -28.24 14.49
CA PRO A 161 11.03 -27.94 15.17
C PRO A 161 11.62 -29.15 15.93
N GLU A 162 10.82 -30.18 16.22
CA GLU A 162 11.30 -31.41 16.85
C GLU A 162 11.82 -32.44 15.82
N ARG A 163 11.55 -32.24 14.53
CA ARG A 163 11.97 -33.10 13.42
C ARG A 163 12.32 -32.26 12.17
N PRO A 164 13.50 -31.63 12.16
CA PRO A 164 13.94 -30.86 10.99
C PRO A 164 14.04 -31.75 9.76
N LEU A 165 13.71 -31.19 8.60
CA LEU A 165 13.81 -31.93 7.33
C LEU A 165 15.28 -32.20 7.03
N THR A 166 15.60 -33.46 6.73
CA THR A 166 16.94 -33.80 6.22
C THR A 166 17.15 -33.19 4.82
N GLU A 167 18.40 -33.09 4.38
CA GLU A 167 18.69 -32.56 3.03
C GLU A 167 18.01 -33.40 1.93
N GLU A 168 17.95 -34.72 2.14
CA GLU A 168 17.25 -35.65 1.25
C GLU A 168 15.74 -35.39 1.22
N ASP A 169 15.11 -35.14 2.37
CA ASP A 169 13.68 -34.79 2.45
C ASP A 169 13.38 -33.45 1.77
N ARG A 170 14.26 -32.46 1.92
CA ARG A 170 14.13 -31.15 1.26
C ARG A 170 14.20 -31.28 -0.25
N GLN A 171 15.07 -32.16 -0.74
CA GLN A 171 15.27 -32.38 -2.18
C GLN A 171 14.08 -33.15 -2.78
N ASN A 172 13.59 -34.20 -2.10
CA ASN A 172 12.38 -34.94 -2.47
C ASN A 172 11.14 -34.04 -2.52
N LEU A 173 11.01 -33.13 -1.55
CA LEU A 173 9.94 -32.15 -1.48
C LEU A 173 10.01 -31.14 -2.62
N LEU A 174 11.21 -30.64 -2.95
CA LEU A 174 11.42 -29.75 -4.10
C LEU A 174 11.08 -30.43 -5.43
N GLU A 175 11.43 -31.70 -5.61
CA GLU A 175 11.08 -32.45 -6.81
C GLU A 175 9.57 -32.69 -6.93
N ALA A 176 8.92 -33.09 -5.83
CA ALA A 176 7.46 -33.22 -5.80
C ALA A 176 6.76 -31.88 -6.14
N LEU A 177 7.30 -30.78 -5.61
CA LEU A 177 6.80 -29.43 -5.90
C LEU A 177 6.99 -29.05 -7.37
N ARG A 178 8.17 -29.32 -7.94
CA ARG A 178 8.44 -29.08 -9.36
C ARG A 178 7.47 -29.88 -10.24
N GLY A 179 7.22 -31.15 -9.92
CA GLY A 179 6.27 -31.98 -10.63
C GLY A 179 4.85 -31.41 -10.64
N VAL A 180 4.36 -30.93 -9.50
CA VAL A 180 3.05 -30.27 -9.41
C VAL A 180 3.04 -28.94 -10.17
N LEU A 181 4.10 -28.15 -10.06
CA LEU A 181 4.15 -26.79 -10.62
C LEU A 181 4.32 -26.75 -12.14
N GLN A 182 5.02 -27.73 -12.70
CA GLN A 182 5.20 -27.85 -14.14
C GLN A 182 3.87 -28.00 -14.89
N VAL A 183 2.88 -28.68 -14.29
CA VAL A 183 1.51 -28.82 -14.86
C VAL A 183 0.82 -27.47 -15.06
N TYR A 184 1.17 -26.49 -14.23
CA TYR A 184 0.59 -25.14 -14.28
C TYR A 184 1.50 -24.12 -14.98
N GLY A 185 2.58 -24.57 -15.61
CA GLY A 185 3.55 -23.68 -16.28
C GLY A 185 4.31 -22.76 -15.31
N VAL A 186 4.42 -23.16 -14.04
CA VAL A 186 5.10 -22.39 -13.00
C VAL A 186 6.47 -23.01 -12.71
N GLU A 187 7.51 -22.18 -12.69
CA GLU A 187 8.87 -22.61 -12.38
C GLU A 187 9.18 -22.42 -10.89
N ALA A 188 9.62 -23.49 -10.22
CA ALA A 188 10.10 -23.40 -8.84
C ALA A 188 11.57 -22.95 -8.83
N ARG A 189 11.82 -21.71 -8.39
CA ARG A 189 13.16 -21.17 -8.19
C ARG A 189 13.53 -21.20 -6.71
N THR A 190 14.63 -21.84 -6.38
CA THR A 190 15.32 -21.65 -5.11
C THR A 190 16.10 -20.34 -5.18
N PRO A 191 15.94 -19.42 -4.23
CA PRO A 191 16.76 -18.22 -4.20
C PRO A 191 18.22 -18.65 -4.09
N GLU A 192 19.07 -18.18 -5.03
CA GLU A 192 20.51 -18.12 -4.75
C GLU A 192 20.69 -17.33 -3.46
N THR A 193 21.65 -17.71 -2.62
CA THR A 193 21.77 -17.59 -1.16
C THR A 193 21.58 -16.20 -0.51
N SER A 194 21.08 -15.20 -1.22
CA SER A 194 20.74 -13.84 -0.76
C SER A 194 19.55 -13.18 -1.47
N GLU A 195 18.86 -13.85 -2.40
CA GLU A 195 17.74 -13.24 -3.13
C GLU A 195 16.43 -13.26 -2.33
N THR A 196 15.90 -12.07 -2.07
CA THR A 196 14.61 -11.90 -1.42
C THR A 196 13.48 -11.84 -2.47
N ALA A 197 12.24 -12.12 -2.07
CA ALA A 197 11.09 -11.92 -2.95
C ALA A 197 11.02 -10.48 -3.53
N SER A 198 11.51 -9.49 -2.79
CA SER A 198 11.67 -8.11 -3.26
C SER A 198 12.70 -7.97 -4.38
N SER A 199 13.88 -8.60 -4.28
CA SER A 199 14.90 -8.50 -5.34
C SER A 199 14.42 -9.16 -6.64
N LEU A 200 13.67 -10.27 -6.54
CA LEU A 200 13.07 -10.91 -7.71
C LEU A 200 12.03 -10.02 -8.39
N LYS A 201 11.16 -9.34 -7.63
CA LYS A 201 10.19 -8.38 -8.21
C LYS A 201 10.87 -7.20 -8.90
N ILE A 202 11.97 -6.68 -8.35
CA ILE A 202 12.74 -5.59 -8.96
C ILE A 202 13.34 -6.05 -10.30
N LYS A 203 13.92 -7.25 -10.35
CA LYS A 203 14.45 -7.83 -11.60
C LYS A 203 13.34 -8.03 -12.64
N GLU A 204 12.19 -8.54 -12.23
CA GLU A 204 11.05 -8.75 -13.13
C GLU A 204 10.51 -7.43 -13.70
N ARG A 205 10.36 -6.40 -12.86
CA ARG A 205 9.98 -5.05 -13.31
C ARG A 205 10.98 -4.47 -14.30
N ALA A 206 12.29 -4.63 -14.06
CA ALA A 206 13.32 -4.15 -14.97
C ALA A 206 13.27 -4.85 -16.34
N LEU A 207 12.98 -6.16 -16.37
CA LEU A 207 12.78 -6.90 -17.62
C LEU A 207 11.55 -6.40 -18.38
N ARG A 208 10.43 -6.20 -17.68
CA ARG A 208 9.20 -5.66 -18.28
C ARG A 208 9.38 -4.24 -18.79
N GLU A 209 10.07 -3.38 -18.04
CA GLU A 209 10.40 -2.02 -18.47
C GLU A 209 11.21 -2.04 -19.77
N THR A 210 12.22 -2.92 -19.83
CA THR A 210 13.07 -3.09 -21.03
C THR A 210 12.23 -3.56 -22.22
N PHE A 211 11.35 -4.53 -22.02
CA PHE A 211 10.43 -5.02 -23.06
C PHE A 211 9.53 -3.91 -23.59
N TRP A 212 8.83 -3.18 -22.72
CA TRP A 212 7.91 -2.11 -23.15
C TRP A 212 8.63 -0.95 -23.81
N ARG A 213 9.87 -0.66 -23.39
CA ARG A 213 10.72 0.32 -24.08
C ARG A 213 11.07 -0.13 -25.50
N GLN A 214 11.43 -1.39 -25.71
CA GLN A 214 11.71 -1.94 -27.04
C GLN A 214 10.46 -1.89 -27.94
N VAL A 215 9.29 -2.26 -27.41
CA VAL A 215 8.02 -2.17 -28.15
C VAL A 215 7.74 -0.71 -28.54
N LEU A 216 7.96 0.25 -27.63
CA LEU A 216 7.77 1.67 -27.91
C LEU A 216 8.74 2.18 -29.01
N GLU A 217 10.00 1.76 -28.98
CA GLU A 217 11.01 2.10 -29.99
C GLU A 217 10.71 1.49 -31.36
N GLN A 218 10.07 0.31 -31.41
CA GLN A 218 9.62 -0.31 -32.66
C GLN A 218 8.41 0.43 -33.27
N GLU A 219 7.44 0.80 -32.43
CA GLU A 219 6.20 1.46 -32.87
C GLU A 219 6.42 2.95 -33.20
N LEU A 220 7.36 3.62 -32.52
CA LEU A 220 7.77 5.00 -32.78
C LEU A 220 9.26 5.06 -33.17
N PRO A 221 9.62 4.65 -34.40
CA PRO A 221 11.01 4.63 -34.83
C PRO A 221 11.56 6.04 -35.01
N GLN A 222 12.89 6.16 -35.01
CA GLN A 222 13.58 7.45 -35.23
C GLN A 222 13.14 8.14 -36.53
N ARG A 223 12.91 7.36 -37.61
CA ARG A 223 12.41 7.87 -38.89
C ARG A 223 11.08 8.61 -38.77
N TRP A 224 10.14 8.05 -37.99
CA TRP A 224 8.85 8.71 -37.73
C TRP A 224 9.03 10.03 -36.98
N PHE A 225 9.93 10.06 -35.98
CA PHE A 225 10.23 11.29 -35.28
C PHE A 225 10.80 12.33 -36.25
N ASP A 226 11.71 11.93 -37.14
CA ASP A 226 12.34 12.79 -38.14
C ASP A 226 11.39 13.30 -39.22
N GLU A 227 10.30 12.59 -39.52
CA GLU A 227 9.22 13.01 -40.43
C GLU A 227 8.19 13.92 -39.75
N THR A 228 8.12 13.93 -38.42
CA THR A 228 7.13 14.74 -37.68
C THR A 228 7.40 16.24 -37.86
N PRO A 229 6.39 17.10 -38.12
CA PRO A 229 6.62 18.53 -38.36
C PRO A 229 7.41 19.23 -37.24
N GLN A 230 8.41 20.04 -37.60
CA GLN A 230 9.27 20.74 -36.62
C GLN A 230 8.48 21.67 -35.70
N GLU A 231 7.38 22.25 -36.18
CA GLU A 231 6.48 23.10 -35.39
C GLU A 231 5.87 22.34 -34.21
N VAL A 232 5.45 21.09 -34.45
CA VAL A 232 4.91 20.20 -33.41
C VAL A 232 6.02 19.85 -32.42
N ARG A 233 7.23 19.50 -32.88
CA ARG A 233 8.35 19.21 -31.98
C ARG A 233 8.72 20.41 -31.08
N LYS A 234 8.73 21.63 -31.65
CA LYS A 234 8.95 22.87 -30.90
C LYS A 234 7.85 23.15 -29.89
N GLN A 235 6.58 22.95 -30.24
CA GLN A 235 5.44 23.14 -29.32
C GLN A 235 5.58 22.32 -28.04
N PHE A 236 6.14 21.12 -28.14
CA PHE A 236 6.32 20.21 -27.01
C PHE A 236 7.74 20.25 -26.41
N ASN A 237 8.63 21.13 -26.89
CA ASN A 237 10.03 21.24 -26.49
C ASN A 237 10.83 19.91 -26.64
N LEU A 238 10.59 19.17 -27.72
CA LEU A 238 11.21 17.87 -27.98
C LEU A 238 12.29 17.99 -29.04
N LYS A 239 13.52 17.59 -28.69
CA LYS A 239 14.69 17.56 -29.58
C LYS A 239 15.05 16.15 -30.05
N THR A 240 14.71 15.14 -29.25
CA THR A 240 15.08 13.74 -29.52
C THR A 240 13.91 12.78 -29.27
N LEU A 241 13.94 11.60 -29.91
CA LEU A 241 12.96 10.55 -29.67
C LEU A 241 12.99 10.06 -28.21
N GLN A 242 14.17 9.99 -27.60
CA GLN A 242 14.35 9.65 -26.18
C GLN A 242 13.60 10.61 -25.26
N GLU A 243 13.55 11.91 -25.59
CA GLU A 243 12.76 12.88 -24.82
C GLU A 243 11.26 12.59 -24.94
N VAL A 244 10.77 12.21 -26.13
CA VAL A 244 9.36 11.82 -26.34
C VAL A 244 9.01 10.66 -25.41
N HIS A 245 9.85 9.62 -25.34
CA HIS A 245 9.64 8.46 -24.48
C HIS A 245 9.68 8.77 -22.99
N ARG A 246 10.33 9.87 -22.59
CA ARG A 246 10.44 10.32 -21.19
C ARG A 246 9.37 11.33 -20.78
N THR A 247 8.64 11.90 -21.73
CA THR A 247 7.56 12.83 -21.39
C THR A 247 6.44 12.16 -20.58
N PRO A 248 5.75 12.92 -19.70
CA PRO A 248 4.55 12.44 -19.02
C PRO A 248 3.47 11.99 -20.03
N LEU A 249 2.64 11.01 -19.66
CA LEU A 249 1.62 10.42 -20.53
C LEU A 249 0.75 11.48 -21.23
N ARG A 250 0.30 12.51 -20.50
CA ARG A 250 -0.52 13.60 -21.06
C ARG A 250 0.19 14.35 -22.21
N GLN A 251 1.48 14.64 -22.03
CA GLN A 251 2.29 15.34 -23.03
C GLN A 251 2.59 14.43 -24.23
N PHE A 252 2.89 13.15 -23.96
CA PHE A 252 3.06 12.12 -24.97
C PHE A 252 1.81 11.96 -25.86
N THR A 253 0.62 11.81 -25.26
CA THR A 253 -0.64 11.72 -26.00
C THR A 253 -0.92 13.00 -26.78
N GLY A 254 -0.66 14.17 -26.19
CA GLY A 254 -0.81 15.46 -26.87
C GLY A 254 0.08 15.57 -28.11
N PHE A 255 1.32 15.10 -28.01
CA PHE A 255 2.26 15.06 -29.12
C PHE A 255 1.75 14.15 -30.25
N LEU A 256 1.33 12.92 -29.92
CA LEU A 256 0.80 11.98 -30.91
C LEU A 256 -0.50 12.47 -31.59
N VAL A 257 -1.39 13.14 -30.86
CA VAL A 257 -2.62 13.71 -31.44
C VAL A 257 -2.30 14.85 -32.41
N ARG A 258 -1.29 15.68 -32.09
CA ARG A 258 -0.88 16.79 -32.95
C ARG A 258 -0.07 16.32 -34.17
N SER A 259 0.72 15.26 -34.04
CA SER A 259 1.45 14.67 -35.17
C SER A 259 0.55 13.89 -36.12
N SER A 260 -0.54 13.29 -35.62
CA SER A 260 -1.47 12.46 -36.42
C SER A 260 -2.67 13.23 -37.01
N GLY A 261 -2.79 14.53 -36.73
CA GLY A 261 -3.91 15.35 -37.22
C GLY A 261 -5.24 15.13 -36.48
N GLY A 262 -5.25 14.45 -35.33
CA GLY A 262 -6.42 14.38 -34.47
C GLY A 262 -6.55 13.11 -33.62
N ARG A 263 -7.53 13.11 -32.71
CA ARG A 263 -7.73 12.01 -31.74
C ARG A 263 -8.18 10.70 -32.39
N LYS A 264 -8.83 10.76 -33.56
CA LYS A 264 -9.27 9.56 -34.28
C LYS A 264 -8.06 8.76 -34.80
N PHE A 265 -7.15 9.45 -35.49
CA PHE A 265 -5.93 8.86 -36.06
C PHE A 265 -4.94 8.40 -35.00
N LEU A 266 -4.94 8.99 -33.81
CA LEU A 266 -4.17 8.49 -32.67
C LEU A 266 -4.40 6.99 -32.43
N TRP A 267 -5.65 6.56 -32.33
CA TRP A 267 -5.97 5.18 -31.96
C TRP A 267 -5.72 4.20 -33.11
N GLU A 268 -5.98 4.64 -34.34
CA GLU A 268 -5.78 3.85 -35.55
C GLU A 268 -4.30 3.63 -35.87
N THR A 269 -3.46 4.66 -35.68
CA THR A 269 -2.04 4.63 -36.09
C THR A 269 -1.08 4.39 -34.91
N TYR A 270 -1.36 4.97 -33.74
CA TYR A 270 -0.43 4.97 -32.60
C TYR A 270 -1.00 4.31 -31.33
N GLY A 271 -2.11 3.58 -31.45
CA GLY A 271 -2.75 2.90 -30.32
C GLY A 271 -1.80 1.94 -29.59
N LYS A 272 -0.97 1.20 -30.33
CA LYS A 272 0.04 0.30 -29.76
C LYS A 272 1.14 1.04 -29.02
N ALA A 273 1.66 2.13 -29.59
CA ALA A 273 2.65 2.99 -28.91
C ALA A 273 2.07 3.62 -27.63
N TYR A 274 0.81 4.03 -27.65
CA TYR A 274 0.12 4.54 -26.46
C TYR A 274 -0.01 3.49 -25.36
N ILE A 275 -0.41 2.26 -25.71
CA ILE A 275 -0.50 1.13 -24.75
C ILE A 275 0.88 0.79 -24.19
N ALA A 276 1.91 0.72 -25.04
CA ALA A 276 3.29 0.47 -24.61
C ALA A 276 3.78 1.55 -23.63
N LYS A 277 3.43 2.82 -23.89
CA LYS A 277 3.75 3.93 -22.98
C LYS A 277 3.02 3.83 -21.65
N ILE A 278 1.73 3.43 -21.62
CA ILE A 278 1.00 3.19 -20.36
C ILE A 278 1.71 2.12 -19.53
N HIS A 279 2.05 0.99 -20.14
CA HIS A 279 2.72 -0.09 -19.42
C HIS A 279 4.11 0.32 -18.94
N LEU A 280 4.85 1.09 -19.73
CA LEU A 280 6.15 1.63 -19.32
C LEU A 280 6.03 2.56 -18.09
N GLU A 281 5.02 3.43 -18.05
CA GLU A 281 4.79 4.33 -16.91
C GLU A 281 4.30 3.56 -15.67
N HIS A 282 3.51 2.51 -15.86
CA HIS A 282 3.08 1.61 -14.79
C HIS A 282 4.26 0.92 -14.10
N GLU A 283 5.21 0.40 -14.88
CA GLU A 283 6.39 -0.29 -14.32
C GLU A 283 7.37 0.69 -13.63
N LYS A 284 7.37 1.97 -14.01
CA LYS A 284 8.20 3.03 -13.40
C LYS A 284 7.62 3.63 -12.12
N THR A 285 6.33 3.42 -11.86
CA THR A 285 5.61 4.12 -10.79
C THR A 285 5.29 3.16 -9.65
N ASP A 286 5.81 3.45 -8.46
CA ASP A 286 5.48 2.69 -7.24
C ASP A 286 4.12 3.07 -6.64
N ASP A 287 3.53 4.18 -7.09
CA ASP A 287 2.24 4.67 -6.63
C ASP A 287 1.07 3.97 -7.34
N ARG A 288 0.51 2.97 -6.67
CA ARG A 288 -0.69 2.23 -7.11
C ARG A 288 -1.95 3.09 -7.26
N THR A 289 -1.93 4.35 -6.81
CA THR A 289 -3.07 5.27 -6.93
C THR A 289 -3.04 6.09 -8.22
N GLN A 290 -1.92 6.14 -8.94
CA GLN A 290 -1.88 6.72 -10.28
C GLN A 290 -2.53 5.76 -11.28
N ARG A 291 -3.70 6.17 -11.78
CA ARG A 291 -4.40 5.48 -12.86
C ARG A 291 -3.84 5.98 -14.19
N TYR A 292 -3.23 5.09 -14.96
CA TYR A 292 -2.77 5.32 -16.34
C TYR A 292 -3.75 4.72 -17.34
#